data_AF-A0A1G4JQE9-F1
#
_entry.id   AF-A0A1G4JQE9-F1
#
_cell.length_a   1.000
_cell.length_b   1.000
_cell.length_c   1.000
_cell.angle_alpha   90.00
_cell.angle_beta   90.00
_cell.angle_gamma   90.00
#
_symmetry.space_group_name_H-M   'P 1'
#
loop_
_entity.id
_entity.type
_entity.pdbx_description
1 polymer ?
#
loop_
_entity_poly.entity_id
_entity_poly.type
_entity_poly.pdbx_seq_one_letter_code
_entity_poly.pdbx_strand_id
1 'polypeptide(L)'
;MTEPQSLITQVQPEYGPAPVMPDQSQPFLDEDSLIHLNIQENHYYITRNQLMSLPESLLLCLFPSGVFMDRTGQVITNLTSQDEVYIGNFPPACFEYIMETYVQAQEDLANYPVDEVFGAGATASGLARDQSRFFGFGAHTAPPPSDADLLHEKPSIIVLREDLDYYCVPQPVLKTEREEDRAELLRELMVQVKLAAGSYLTSQTSVFLGLRSSNRVKQPLHQGQHQDGHGSVLKLGPAEQHLMDMLCSSGFHDGSRWGNRSQEPGKTVISSLSLCRLANETTQEFRDRYNEARRVYDADLKRRATSEPLTPSTSRLSPSPSLTADASSKRKSRLSTFADNVRSRSGSRQRSGSRQRAPDAPPALYDLVPKPDINSKLLLFWKKPARKCWWGEDDVDLEIEIRGHYDTATHSLSVKSSAPMALVKIPVKLHIRRVWTLELSVVGVD
;
A
#
# COMPACT_ATOMS: atom_id res chain seq x y z
N MET A 1 -11.18 -44.53 -43.80
CA MET A 1 -10.28 -43.40 -43.51
C MET A 1 -11.13 -42.14 -43.53
N THR A 2 -11.51 -41.67 -42.36
CA THR A 2 -12.29 -40.45 -42.13
C THR A 2 -11.73 -39.85 -40.85
N GLU A 3 -10.89 -38.83 -40.99
CA GLU A 3 -10.34 -38.07 -39.87
C GLU A 3 -11.43 -37.16 -39.26
N PRO A 4 -11.44 -36.94 -37.94
CA PRO A 4 -12.31 -35.96 -37.30
C PRO A 4 -11.73 -34.54 -37.44
N GLN A 5 -12.50 -33.62 -38.03
CA GLN A 5 -12.20 -32.19 -38.03
C GLN A 5 -12.51 -31.57 -36.66
N SER A 6 -11.50 -30.98 -36.03
CA SER A 6 -11.62 -30.16 -34.83
C SER A 6 -12.31 -28.82 -35.14
N LEU A 7 -13.36 -28.49 -34.39
CA LEU A 7 -13.97 -27.15 -34.35
C LEU A 7 -13.09 -26.21 -33.52
N ILE A 8 -12.13 -25.56 -34.19
CA ILE A 8 -11.44 -24.37 -33.65
C ILE A 8 -12.16 -23.15 -34.24
N THR A 9 -12.88 -22.42 -33.39
CA THR A 9 -13.43 -21.11 -33.71
C THR A 9 -12.27 -20.10 -33.70
N GLN A 10 -11.63 -19.89 -34.85
CA GLN A 10 -10.75 -18.76 -35.05
C GLN A 10 -11.60 -17.49 -35.19
N VAL A 11 -11.50 -16.59 -34.21
CA VAL A 11 -12.02 -15.23 -34.32
C VAL A 11 -10.99 -14.42 -35.11
N GLN A 12 -11.31 -14.06 -36.36
CA GLN A 12 -10.50 -13.10 -37.12
C GLN A 12 -10.70 -11.69 -36.52
N PRO A 13 -9.64 -10.90 -36.28
CA PRO A 13 -9.78 -9.50 -35.95
C PRO A 13 -10.21 -8.74 -37.20
N GLU A 14 -11.45 -8.26 -37.21
CA GLU A 14 -11.97 -7.36 -38.24
C GLU A 14 -11.28 -5.99 -38.08
N TYR A 15 -10.28 -5.74 -38.92
CA TYR A 15 -9.65 -4.43 -39.07
C TYR A 15 -10.63 -3.47 -39.78
N GLY A 16 -11.57 -2.90 -39.01
CA GLY A 16 -12.28 -1.69 -39.41
C GLY A 16 -11.38 -0.46 -39.25
N PRO A 17 -11.44 0.54 -40.14
CA PRO A 17 -10.67 1.76 -39.98
C PRO A 17 -11.11 2.48 -38.70
N ALA A 18 -10.15 2.91 -37.88
CA ALA A 18 -10.39 3.72 -36.70
C ALA A 18 -11.24 4.96 -37.08
N PRO A 19 -12.29 5.31 -36.32
CA PRO A 19 -13.04 6.51 -36.59
C PRO A 19 -12.11 7.71 -36.40
N VAL A 20 -11.84 8.39 -37.52
CA VAL A 20 -11.14 9.66 -37.56
C VAL A 20 -12.02 10.67 -36.82
N MET A 21 -11.55 11.13 -35.66
CA MET A 21 -12.12 12.27 -34.93
C MET A 21 -12.18 13.47 -35.88
N PRO A 22 -13.35 14.05 -36.18
CA PRO A 22 -13.40 15.36 -36.81
C PRO A 22 -12.91 16.39 -35.79
N ASP A 23 -11.92 17.17 -36.21
CA ASP A 23 -11.43 18.38 -35.54
C ASP A 23 -12.58 19.38 -35.41
N GLN A 24 -13.30 19.32 -34.29
CA GLN A 24 -14.22 20.35 -33.84
C GLN A 24 -13.74 20.85 -32.49
N SER A 25 -13.19 22.06 -32.52
CA SER A 25 -12.90 22.90 -31.37
C SER A 25 -14.19 23.24 -30.62
N GLN A 26 -14.55 22.36 -29.68
CA GLN A 26 -15.56 22.57 -28.64
C GLN A 26 -14.89 22.28 -27.28
N PRO A 27 -15.26 23.00 -26.22
CA PRO A 27 -14.44 23.11 -25.02
C PRO A 27 -14.31 21.75 -24.37
N PHE A 28 -13.10 21.18 -24.41
CA PHE A 28 -12.71 20.15 -23.46
C PHE A 28 -13.04 20.69 -22.07
N LEU A 29 -13.72 19.87 -21.25
CA LEU A 29 -13.97 20.18 -19.85
C LEU A 29 -12.69 20.73 -19.21
N ASP A 30 -12.76 21.95 -18.66
CA ASP A 30 -11.69 22.54 -17.86
C ASP A 30 -11.31 21.57 -16.73
N GLU A 31 -10.05 21.61 -16.27
CA GLU A 31 -9.54 20.72 -15.21
C GLU A 31 -10.37 20.78 -13.92
N ASP A 32 -11.07 21.90 -13.69
CA ASP A 32 -11.96 22.16 -12.56
C ASP A 32 -13.42 21.74 -12.80
N SER A 33 -13.72 21.06 -13.91
CA SER A 33 -15.07 20.60 -14.21
C SER A 33 -15.53 19.56 -13.18
N LEU A 34 -16.66 19.84 -12.55
CA LEU A 34 -17.32 18.94 -11.61
C LEU A 34 -17.95 17.76 -12.34
N ILE A 35 -17.63 16.56 -11.87
CA ILE A 35 -18.20 15.28 -12.30
C ILE A 35 -19.20 14.85 -11.24
N HIS A 36 -20.43 14.55 -11.67
CA HIS A 36 -21.46 13.99 -10.81
C HIS A 36 -21.41 12.46 -10.89
N LEU A 37 -21.05 11.83 -9.78
CA LEU A 37 -21.04 10.38 -9.61
C LEU A 37 -22.26 9.96 -8.77
N ASN A 38 -23.04 9.00 -9.27
CA ASN A 38 -24.06 8.29 -8.51
C ASN A 38 -23.57 6.87 -8.20
N ILE A 39 -23.17 6.63 -6.95
CA ILE A 39 -22.67 5.34 -6.47
C ILE A 39 -23.73 4.70 -5.57
N GLN A 40 -24.40 3.65 -6.06
CA GLN A 40 -25.49 2.98 -5.36
C GLN A 40 -26.56 3.95 -4.81
N GLU A 41 -27.00 4.90 -5.63
CA GLU A 41 -27.98 5.96 -5.29
C GLU A 41 -27.43 7.05 -4.33
N ASN A 42 -26.13 7.07 -4.05
CA ASN A 42 -25.47 8.15 -3.32
C ASN A 42 -24.77 9.10 -4.29
N HIS A 43 -25.03 10.41 -4.13
CA HIS A 43 -24.58 11.43 -5.06
C HIS A 43 -23.30 12.11 -4.54
N TYR A 44 -22.23 12.04 -5.34
CA TYR A 44 -20.94 12.68 -5.08
C TYR A 44 -20.56 13.63 -6.21
N TYR A 45 -19.90 14.72 -5.84
CA TYR A 45 -19.38 15.71 -6.78
C TYR A 45 -17.88 15.83 -6.59
N ILE A 46 -17.12 15.51 -7.63
CA ILE A 46 -15.65 15.47 -7.61
C ILE A 46 -15.12 16.21 -8.83
N THR A 47 -13.99 16.91 -8.72
CA THR A 47 -13.37 17.52 -9.90
C THR A 47 -12.71 16.47 -10.78
N ARG A 48 -12.61 16.74 -12.09
CA ARG A 48 -11.87 15.88 -13.01
C ARG A 48 -10.43 15.63 -12.53
N ASN A 49 -9.74 16.66 -12.07
CA ASN A 49 -8.37 16.53 -11.57
C ASN A 49 -8.29 15.57 -10.37
N GLN A 50 -9.17 15.73 -9.37
CA GLN A 50 -9.22 14.84 -8.21
C GLN A 50 -9.46 13.38 -8.62
N LEU A 51 -10.38 13.14 -9.56
CA LEU A 51 -10.64 11.80 -10.07
C LEU A 51 -9.41 11.22 -10.80
N MET A 52 -8.77 12.00 -11.67
CA MET A 52 -7.60 11.57 -12.46
C MET A 52 -6.32 11.44 -11.62
N SER A 53 -6.28 12.04 -10.43
CA SER A 53 -5.19 11.86 -9.46
C SER A 53 -5.18 10.47 -8.81
N LEU A 54 -6.31 9.74 -8.89
CA LEU A 54 -6.39 8.38 -8.39
C LEU A 54 -5.62 7.43 -9.32
N PRO A 55 -4.91 6.43 -8.78
CA PRO A 55 -4.27 5.40 -9.57
C PRO A 55 -5.23 4.68 -10.52
N GLU A 56 -4.70 4.27 -11.68
CA GLU A 56 -5.45 3.52 -12.71
C GLU A 56 -6.15 2.30 -12.10
N SER A 57 -5.51 1.63 -11.14
CA SER A 57 -6.12 0.54 -10.38
C SER A 57 -7.46 0.91 -9.75
N LEU A 58 -7.53 2.01 -9.02
CA LEU A 58 -8.74 2.45 -8.34
C LEU A 58 -9.79 2.93 -9.34
N LEU A 59 -9.36 3.61 -10.41
CA LEU A 59 -10.24 4.00 -11.51
C LEU A 59 -10.88 2.78 -12.19
N LEU A 60 -10.13 1.69 -12.39
CA LEU A 60 -10.67 0.45 -12.93
C LEU A 60 -11.62 -0.27 -11.97
N CYS A 61 -11.54 -0.01 -10.66
CA CYS A 61 -12.56 -0.49 -9.71
C CYS A 61 -13.87 0.30 -9.83
N LEU A 62 -13.79 1.61 -10.03
CA LEU A 62 -14.95 2.48 -10.20
C LEU A 62 -15.59 2.32 -11.59
N PHE A 63 -14.75 2.17 -12.62
CA PHE A 63 -15.12 2.08 -14.03
C PHE A 63 -14.48 0.83 -14.67
N PRO A 64 -15.05 -0.37 -14.46
CA PRO A 64 -14.45 -1.63 -14.95
C PRO A 64 -14.23 -1.67 -16.46
N SER A 65 -15.08 -0.99 -17.23
CA SER A 65 -15.00 -0.89 -18.69
C SER A 65 -14.10 0.26 -19.18
N GLY A 66 -13.55 1.07 -18.27
CA GLY A 66 -12.81 2.29 -18.61
C GLY A 66 -13.66 3.40 -19.25
N VAL A 67 -14.98 3.30 -19.18
CA VAL A 67 -15.93 4.28 -19.75
C VAL A 67 -16.98 4.67 -18.73
N PHE A 68 -17.47 5.91 -18.84
CA PHE A 68 -18.59 6.39 -18.05
C PHE A 68 -19.91 5.86 -18.62
N MET A 69 -20.82 5.46 -17.73
CA MET A 69 -22.12 4.93 -18.08
C MET A 69 -23.22 5.68 -17.33
N ASP A 70 -24.35 5.90 -17.98
CA ASP A 70 -25.55 6.43 -17.33
C ASP A 70 -26.32 5.32 -16.59
N ARG A 71 -27.44 5.70 -15.94
CA ARG A 71 -28.33 4.75 -15.24
C ARG A 71 -28.91 3.66 -16.16
N THR A 72 -29.01 3.92 -17.46
CA THR A 72 -29.52 2.96 -18.45
C THR A 72 -28.43 2.05 -19.03
N GLY A 73 -27.16 2.29 -18.67
CA GLY A 73 -26.00 1.56 -19.18
C GLY A 73 -25.50 2.08 -20.53
N GLN A 74 -25.96 3.24 -20.99
CA GLN A 74 -25.42 3.89 -22.18
C GLN A 74 -24.08 4.55 -21.87
N VAL A 75 -23.14 4.39 -22.79
CA VAL A 75 -21.80 4.98 -22.67
C VAL A 75 -21.89 6.49 -22.90
N ILE A 76 -21.42 7.26 -21.93
CA ILE A 76 -21.31 8.71 -22.03
C ILE A 76 -19.95 9.02 -22.65
N THR A 77 -19.94 9.50 -23.90
CA THR A 77 -18.71 9.82 -24.63
C THR A 77 -18.17 11.21 -24.30
N ASN A 78 -19.06 12.19 -24.15
CA ASN A 78 -18.74 13.57 -23.80
C ASN A 78 -19.44 13.91 -22.49
N LEU A 79 -18.71 13.77 -21.38
CA LEU A 79 -19.22 14.11 -20.07
C LEU A 79 -19.46 15.63 -19.98
N THR A 80 -20.67 16.02 -19.60
CA THR A 80 -21.05 17.40 -19.28
C THR A 80 -21.33 17.52 -17.78
N SER A 81 -21.37 18.75 -17.25
CA SER A 81 -21.68 18.99 -15.83
C SER A 81 -23.10 18.64 -15.41
N GLN A 82 -23.98 18.32 -16.37
CA GLN A 82 -25.36 17.88 -16.14
C GLN A 82 -25.50 16.35 -16.20
N ASP A 83 -24.46 15.64 -16.66
CA ASP A 83 -24.53 14.19 -16.79
C ASP A 83 -24.23 13.50 -15.47
N GLU A 84 -25.03 12.47 -15.18
CA GLU A 84 -24.86 11.60 -14.02
C GLU A 84 -24.17 10.31 -14.43
N VAL A 85 -22.99 10.03 -13.85
CA VAL A 85 -22.29 8.75 -14.05
C VAL A 85 -22.75 7.77 -13.00
N TYR A 86 -23.41 6.69 -13.43
CA TYR A 86 -23.97 5.68 -12.54
C TYR A 86 -23.01 4.51 -12.29
N ILE A 87 -22.80 4.18 -11.02
CA ILE A 87 -21.94 3.07 -10.56
C ILE A 87 -22.75 2.19 -9.59
N GLY A 88 -23.29 1.07 -10.11
CA GLY A 88 -24.12 0.16 -9.31
C GLY A 88 -23.35 -0.89 -8.48
N ASN A 89 -22.16 -1.29 -8.92
CA ASN A 89 -21.42 -2.42 -8.36
C ASN A 89 -20.20 -1.98 -7.52
N PHE A 90 -20.27 -0.82 -6.88
CA PHE A 90 -19.19 -0.30 -6.04
C PHE A 90 -19.76 0.21 -4.71
N PRO A 91 -19.22 -0.20 -3.54
CA PRO A 91 -19.74 0.27 -2.26
C PRO A 91 -19.45 1.76 -2.02
N PRO A 92 -20.42 2.58 -1.59
CA PRO A 92 -20.22 4.01 -1.33
C PRO A 92 -19.18 4.25 -0.22
N ALA A 93 -19.21 3.48 0.87
CA ALA A 93 -18.22 3.58 1.95
C ALA A 93 -16.78 3.32 1.48
N CYS A 94 -16.59 2.51 0.43
CA CYS A 94 -15.27 2.30 -0.18
C CYS A 94 -14.80 3.57 -0.92
N PHE A 95 -15.70 4.28 -1.59
CA PHE A 95 -15.39 5.53 -2.28
C PHE A 95 -15.02 6.62 -1.29
N GLU A 96 -15.81 6.78 -0.23
CA GLU A 96 -15.52 7.73 0.86
C GLU A 96 -14.15 7.47 1.48
N TYR A 97 -13.84 6.20 1.77
CA TYR A 97 -12.53 5.80 2.31
C TYR A 97 -11.36 6.13 1.36
N ILE A 98 -11.54 5.93 0.05
CA ILE A 98 -10.54 6.32 -0.96
C ILE A 98 -10.35 7.84 -0.92
N MET A 99 -11.44 8.58 -1.03
CA MET A 99 -11.38 10.04 -1.13
C MET A 99 -10.81 10.68 0.12
N GLU A 100 -11.21 10.24 1.32
CA GLU A 100 -10.66 10.71 2.59
C GLU A 100 -9.13 10.55 2.63
N THR A 101 -8.62 9.38 2.23
CA THR A 101 -7.17 9.10 2.25
C THR A 101 -6.40 9.98 1.25
N TYR A 102 -6.93 10.15 0.03
CA TYR A 102 -6.27 10.91 -1.02
C TYR A 102 -6.35 12.42 -0.81
N VAL A 103 -7.50 12.93 -0.38
CA VAL A 103 -7.68 14.35 -0.03
C VAL A 103 -6.74 14.72 1.12
N GLN A 104 -6.67 13.91 2.18
CA GLN A 104 -5.74 14.15 3.28
C GLN A 104 -4.27 14.20 2.81
N ALA A 105 -3.88 13.29 1.91
CA ALA A 105 -2.53 13.28 1.35
C ALA A 105 -2.24 14.51 0.46
N GLN A 106 -3.25 15.00 -0.28
CA GLN A 106 -3.15 16.20 -1.10
C GLN A 106 -3.08 17.47 -0.22
N GLU A 107 -3.87 17.55 0.84
CA GLU A 107 -3.81 18.63 1.83
C GLU A 107 -2.45 18.66 2.54
N ASP A 108 -1.90 17.49 2.92
CA ASP A 108 -0.55 17.40 3.49
C ASP A 108 0.51 17.96 2.53
N LEU A 109 0.41 17.63 1.23
CA LEU A 109 1.33 18.14 0.22
C LEU A 109 1.23 19.66 0.06
N ALA A 110 0.01 20.20 0.04
CA ALA A 110 -0.24 21.62 -0.21
C ALA A 110 0.09 22.49 1.01
N ASN A 111 -0.26 22.05 2.21
CA ASN A 111 -0.14 22.84 3.43
C ASN A 111 1.20 22.64 4.16
N TYR A 112 1.83 21.47 3.99
CA TYR A 112 3.02 21.08 4.75
C TYR A 112 4.13 20.49 3.86
N PRO A 113 4.62 21.22 2.83
CA PRO A 113 5.73 20.74 2.02
C PRO A 113 7.00 20.54 2.87
N VAL A 114 7.61 19.36 2.77
CA VAL A 114 8.76 18.92 3.59
C VAL A 114 9.91 19.92 3.57
N ASP A 115 10.21 20.48 2.40
CA ASP A 115 11.29 21.47 2.22
C ASP A 115 11.10 22.73 3.06
N GLU A 116 9.86 23.22 3.16
CA GLU A 116 9.53 24.46 3.87
C GLU A 116 9.38 24.20 5.37
N VAL A 117 8.72 23.10 5.74
CA VAL A 117 8.43 22.75 7.14
C VAL A 117 9.72 22.41 7.91
N PHE A 118 10.63 21.65 7.30
CA PHE A 118 11.85 21.19 7.96
C PHE A 118 13.11 21.95 7.53
N GLY A 119 12.99 22.90 6.60
CA GLY A 119 14.11 23.71 6.13
C GLY A 119 15.18 22.91 5.37
N ALA A 120 14.82 21.77 4.76
CA ALA A 120 15.74 20.93 4.00
C ALA A 120 16.39 21.69 2.81
N GLY A 121 15.77 22.79 2.36
CA GLY A 121 16.30 23.69 1.33
C GLY A 121 17.29 24.77 1.79
N ALA A 122 17.47 25.02 3.10
CA ALA A 122 18.31 26.13 3.56
C ALA A 122 19.82 25.87 3.46
N THR A 123 20.25 24.63 3.21
CA THR A 123 21.68 24.30 3.03
C THR A 123 22.08 23.89 1.61
N ALA A 124 21.15 23.83 0.65
CA ALA A 124 21.46 23.64 -0.76
C ALA A 124 20.26 24.04 -1.64
N SER A 125 20.21 25.29 -2.13
CA SER A 125 19.47 25.73 -3.36
C SER A 125 18.87 27.15 -3.33
N GLY A 126 19.17 27.98 -2.32
CA GLY A 126 18.64 29.36 -2.21
C GLY A 126 19.00 30.37 -3.33
N LEU A 127 19.53 29.94 -4.48
CA LEU A 127 19.86 30.80 -5.62
C LEU A 127 19.40 30.26 -6.98
N ALA A 128 18.66 29.14 -7.05
CA ALA A 128 18.43 28.45 -8.34
C ALA A 128 16.97 28.10 -8.68
N ARG A 129 15.96 28.66 -7.99
CA ARG A 129 14.56 28.24 -8.21
C ARG A 129 13.69 29.21 -9.02
N ASP A 130 14.22 30.39 -9.40
CA ASP A 130 13.43 31.43 -10.09
C ASP A 130 13.73 31.58 -11.61
N GLN A 131 14.45 30.64 -12.24
CA GLN A 131 14.78 30.75 -13.69
C GLN A 131 14.51 29.50 -14.55
N SER A 132 13.96 28.41 -14.00
CA SER A 132 13.76 27.18 -14.80
C SER A 132 12.35 26.98 -15.34
N ARG A 133 11.52 28.02 -15.43
CA ARG A 133 10.19 27.94 -16.06
C ARG A 133 10.10 28.48 -17.49
N PHE A 134 11.20 28.85 -18.18
CA PHE A 134 11.01 29.48 -19.50
C PHE A 134 11.95 29.19 -20.69
N PHE A 135 13.18 28.66 -20.60
CA PHE A 135 13.91 28.26 -21.82
C PHE A 135 14.92 27.11 -21.60
N GLY A 136 14.89 26.13 -22.49
CA GLY A 136 15.92 25.09 -22.60
C GLY A 136 17.17 25.60 -23.31
N PHE A 137 18.35 25.31 -22.74
CA PHE A 137 19.61 24.90 -23.38
C PHE A 137 20.74 24.93 -22.31
N GLY A 138 21.21 23.75 -21.91
CA GLY A 138 22.57 23.48 -21.42
C GLY A 138 23.05 24.03 -20.06
N ALA A 139 23.04 23.17 -19.02
CA ALA A 139 24.15 23.01 -18.05
C ALA A 139 23.94 21.75 -17.16
N HIS A 140 24.82 20.77 -17.29
CA HIS A 140 24.97 19.60 -16.40
C HIS A 140 25.54 20.08 -15.03
N THR A 141 25.27 19.58 -13.81
CA THR A 141 24.95 18.26 -13.28
C THR A 141 24.39 18.47 -11.85
N ALA A 142 23.07 18.37 -11.65
CA ALA A 142 22.56 17.87 -10.38
C ALA A 142 22.30 16.37 -10.62
N PRO A 143 22.74 15.45 -9.74
CA PRO A 143 22.23 14.08 -9.84
C PRO A 143 20.70 14.16 -9.81
N PRO A 144 19.98 13.39 -10.64
CA PRO A 144 18.53 13.30 -10.49
C PRO A 144 18.25 12.97 -9.02
N PRO A 145 17.21 13.58 -8.39
CA PRO A 145 16.83 13.20 -7.05
C PRO A 145 16.71 11.68 -7.02
N SER A 146 17.34 11.05 -6.03
CA SER A 146 17.31 9.60 -6.00
C SER A 146 15.85 9.17 -5.85
N ASP A 147 15.38 8.16 -6.58
CA ASP A 147 13.98 7.70 -6.46
C ASP A 147 13.60 7.41 -4.98
N ALA A 148 14.60 7.12 -4.12
CA ALA A 148 14.42 6.95 -2.69
C ALA A 148 14.06 8.25 -1.94
N ASP A 149 14.62 9.39 -2.33
CA ASP A 149 14.30 10.70 -1.70
C ASP A 149 12.87 11.14 -2.03
N LEU A 150 12.33 10.72 -3.18
CA LEU A 150 10.93 10.97 -3.55
C LEU A 150 9.95 10.46 -2.48
N LEU A 151 10.22 9.28 -1.90
CA LEU A 151 9.37 8.69 -0.86
C LEU A 151 9.44 9.44 0.48
N HIS A 152 10.45 10.29 0.67
CA HIS A 152 10.59 11.14 1.86
C HIS A 152 10.00 12.53 1.63
N GLU A 153 10.05 13.05 0.41
CA GLU A 153 9.56 14.38 0.07
C GLU A 153 8.06 14.43 -0.20
N LYS A 154 7.49 13.35 -0.76
CA LYS A 154 6.10 13.34 -1.23
C LYS A 154 5.19 12.38 -0.48
N PRO A 155 3.92 12.76 -0.26
CA PRO A 155 2.90 11.87 0.26
C PRO A 155 2.76 10.63 -0.63
N SER A 156 2.99 9.45 -0.04
CA SER A 156 2.84 8.17 -0.74
C SER A 156 1.75 7.33 -0.07
N ILE A 157 0.96 6.61 -0.87
CA ILE A 157 -0.12 5.73 -0.45
C ILE A 157 0.13 4.34 -1.03
N ILE A 158 0.17 3.34 -0.18
CA ILE A 158 0.15 1.94 -0.59
C ILE A 158 -1.30 1.54 -0.83
N VAL A 159 -1.58 1.08 -2.05
CA VAL A 159 -2.89 0.56 -2.46
C VAL A 159 -2.80 -0.97 -2.49
N LEU A 160 -3.45 -1.62 -1.52
CA LEU A 160 -3.54 -3.08 -1.46
C LEU A 160 -4.97 -3.51 -1.75
N ARG A 161 -5.14 -4.32 -2.80
CA ARG A 161 -6.43 -4.89 -3.20
C ARG A 161 -6.40 -6.41 -3.13
N GLU A 162 -7.53 -7.01 -2.76
CA GLU A 162 -7.78 -8.44 -2.86
C GLU A 162 -9.07 -8.69 -3.64
N ASP A 163 -8.95 -9.48 -4.72
CA ASP A 163 -10.09 -10.13 -5.35
C ASP A 163 -10.11 -11.60 -4.92
N LEU A 164 -11.19 -11.98 -4.22
CA LEU A 164 -11.36 -13.32 -3.67
C LEU A 164 -12.53 -14.01 -4.36
N ASP A 165 -12.25 -15.08 -5.08
CA ASP A 165 -13.25 -16.01 -5.61
C ASP A 165 -13.41 -17.19 -4.65
N TYR A 166 -14.64 -17.61 -4.37
CA TYR A 166 -14.88 -18.79 -3.55
C TYR A 166 -15.85 -19.77 -4.21
N TYR A 167 -15.56 -21.06 -4.01
CA TYR A 167 -16.35 -22.17 -4.52
C TYR A 167 -16.81 -23.02 -3.35
N CYS A 168 -18.12 -23.24 -3.26
CA CYS A 168 -18.72 -23.95 -2.15
C CYS A 168 -19.03 -25.40 -2.55
N VAL A 169 -18.57 -26.36 -1.75
CA VAL A 169 -18.86 -27.78 -1.90
C VAL A 169 -19.54 -28.28 -0.63
N PRO A 170 -20.89 -28.30 -0.58
CA PRO A 170 -21.62 -28.91 0.52
C PRO A 170 -21.20 -30.38 0.67
N GLN A 171 -20.83 -30.77 1.89
CA GLN A 171 -20.48 -32.16 2.18
C GLN A 171 -21.69 -33.09 2.42
N PRO A 172 -22.84 -32.62 2.93
CA PRO A 172 -24.01 -33.48 3.13
C PRO A 172 -24.58 -34.05 1.83
N VAL A 173 -25.06 -35.29 1.90
CA VAL A 173 -25.82 -35.90 0.82
C VAL A 173 -27.26 -35.40 0.87
N LEU A 174 -27.70 -34.73 -0.20
CA LEU A 174 -29.09 -34.25 -0.33
C LEU A 174 -30.05 -35.44 -0.51
N LYS A 175 -31.02 -35.58 0.40
CA LYS A 175 -32.14 -36.51 0.31
C LYS A 175 -33.43 -35.74 0.05
N THR A 176 -34.18 -36.14 -0.97
CA THR A 176 -35.46 -35.54 -1.35
C THR A 176 -36.56 -36.60 -1.36
N GLU A 177 -37.81 -36.20 -1.11
CA GLU A 177 -38.97 -37.11 -1.15
C GLU A 177 -39.38 -37.44 -2.58
N ARG A 178 -39.21 -36.49 -3.50
CA ARG A 178 -39.45 -36.62 -4.94
C ARG A 178 -38.17 -36.29 -5.69
N GLU A 179 -37.80 -37.12 -6.66
CA GLU A 179 -36.59 -36.89 -7.48
C GLU A 179 -36.78 -35.70 -8.43
N GLU A 180 -38.01 -35.41 -8.85
CA GLU A 180 -38.37 -34.30 -9.74
C GLU A 180 -38.02 -32.93 -9.13
N ASP A 181 -38.18 -32.76 -7.81
CA ASP A 181 -37.89 -31.51 -7.10
C ASP A 181 -36.40 -31.32 -6.82
N ARG A 182 -35.56 -32.35 -7.04
CA ARG A 182 -34.17 -32.38 -6.59
C ARG A 182 -33.34 -31.23 -7.16
N ALA A 183 -33.56 -30.89 -8.43
CA ALA A 183 -32.83 -29.81 -9.09
C ALA A 183 -33.17 -28.42 -8.49
N GLU A 184 -34.46 -28.18 -8.21
CA GLU A 184 -34.92 -26.91 -7.63
C GLU A 184 -34.44 -26.77 -6.18
N LEU A 185 -34.58 -27.82 -5.37
CA LEU A 185 -34.11 -27.83 -3.99
C LEU A 185 -32.59 -27.69 -3.89
N LEU A 186 -31.84 -28.31 -4.81
CA LEU A 186 -30.40 -28.14 -4.89
C LEU A 186 -30.02 -26.70 -5.25
N ARG A 187 -30.75 -26.06 -6.18
CA ARG A 187 -30.53 -24.65 -6.53
C ARG A 187 -30.73 -23.76 -5.30
N GLU A 188 -31.82 -23.95 -4.57
CA GLU A 188 -32.12 -23.17 -3.36
C GLU A 188 -31.05 -23.38 -2.28
N LEU A 189 -30.68 -24.63 -2.01
CA LEU A 189 -29.59 -24.97 -1.10
C LEU A 189 -28.29 -24.25 -1.49
N MET A 190 -27.91 -24.32 -2.77
CA MET A 190 -26.67 -23.71 -3.24
C MET A 190 -26.70 -22.18 -3.14
N VAL A 191 -27.85 -21.53 -3.30
CA VAL A 191 -27.98 -20.08 -3.06
C VAL A 191 -27.70 -19.78 -1.58
N GLN A 192 -28.36 -20.49 -0.67
CA GLN A 192 -28.17 -20.28 0.77
C GLN A 192 -26.74 -20.55 1.22
N VAL A 193 -26.12 -21.63 0.73
CA VAL A 193 -24.71 -21.95 1.01
C VAL A 193 -23.77 -20.86 0.50
N LYS A 194 -23.97 -20.35 -0.72
CA LYS A 194 -23.12 -19.31 -1.30
C LYS A 194 -23.25 -17.98 -0.54
N LEU A 195 -24.45 -17.64 -0.08
CA LEU A 195 -24.70 -16.46 0.75
C LEU A 195 -24.04 -16.59 2.12
N ALA A 196 -24.23 -17.73 2.80
CA ALA A 196 -23.62 -18.00 4.10
C ALA A 196 -22.08 -18.01 4.03
N ALA A 197 -21.52 -18.64 2.99
CA ALA A 197 -20.07 -18.65 2.75
C ALA A 197 -19.52 -17.26 2.47
N GLY A 198 -20.24 -16.45 1.67
CA GLY A 198 -19.88 -15.07 1.40
C GLY A 198 -19.87 -14.22 2.67
N SER A 199 -20.90 -14.35 3.51
CA SER A 199 -20.97 -13.68 4.81
C SER A 199 -19.82 -14.09 5.74
N TYR A 200 -19.55 -15.39 5.85
CA TYR A 200 -18.42 -15.92 6.62
C TYR A 200 -17.08 -15.34 6.15
N LEU A 201 -16.80 -15.38 4.84
CA LEU A 201 -15.53 -14.88 4.28
C LEU A 201 -15.41 -13.35 4.30
N THR A 202 -16.53 -12.63 4.33
CA THR A 202 -16.56 -11.17 4.49
C THR A 202 -16.24 -10.78 5.94
N SER A 203 -16.66 -11.59 6.92
CA SER A 203 -16.33 -11.37 8.35
C SER A 203 -14.82 -11.48 8.66
N GLN A 204 -14.08 -12.19 7.79
CA GLN A 204 -12.62 -12.31 7.87
C GLN A 204 -11.93 -11.02 7.42
N THR A 205 -11.77 -10.08 8.34
CA THR A 205 -11.31 -8.71 8.04
C THR A 205 -9.79 -8.52 8.07
N SER A 206 -9.00 -9.49 8.53
CA SER A 206 -7.53 -9.35 8.59
C SER A 206 -6.90 -9.32 7.20
N VAL A 207 -6.05 -8.31 6.95
CA VAL A 207 -5.31 -8.17 5.69
C VAL A 207 -4.38 -9.36 5.47
N PHE A 208 -3.62 -9.77 6.48
CA PHE A 208 -2.58 -10.80 6.33
C PHE A 208 -3.09 -12.24 6.40
N LEU A 209 -4.39 -12.46 6.64
CA LEU A 209 -4.98 -13.80 6.72
C LEU A 209 -4.71 -14.61 5.45
N GLY A 210 -4.86 -13.98 4.28
CA GLY A 210 -4.63 -14.63 2.99
C GLY A 210 -3.21 -15.19 2.83
N LEU A 211 -2.18 -14.48 3.32
CA LEU A 211 -0.79 -14.94 3.27
C LEU A 211 -0.56 -16.17 4.15
N ARG A 212 -1.22 -16.21 5.32
CA ARG A 212 -1.14 -17.32 6.28
C ARG A 212 -1.85 -18.58 5.76
N SER A 213 -2.93 -18.41 4.99
CA SER A 213 -3.72 -19.51 4.42
C SER A 213 -3.20 -20.04 3.08
N SER A 214 -2.05 -19.57 2.59
CA SER A 214 -1.48 -20.06 1.33
C SER A 214 -1.16 -21.56 1.42
N ASN A 215 -1.53 -22.34 0.39
CA ASN A 215 -1.25 -23.79 0.33
C ASN A 215 0.25 -24.17 0.51
N ARG A 216 1.18 -23.21 0.37
CA ARG A 216 2.61 -23.41 0.66
C ARG A 216 2.94 -23.45 2.16
N VAL A 217 2.09 -22.88 3.00
CA VAL A 217 2.24 -22.82 4.46
C VAL A 217 1.64 -24.06 5.14
N LYS A 218 0.71 -24.75 4.47
CA LYS A 218 0.27 -26.10 4.86
C LYS A 218 1.42 -27.09 4.59
N GLN A 219 2.43 -27.14 5.48
CA GLN A 219 3.29 -28.31 5.53
C GLN A 219 2.38 -29.54 5.71
N PRO A 220 2.66 -30.66 5.01
CA PRO A 220 1.93 -31.88 5.28
C PRO A 220 2.16 -32.25 6.74
N LEU A 221 1.08 -32.47 7.49
CA LEU A 221 1.14 -33.22 8.75
C LEU A 221 1.70 -34.61 8.44
N HIS A 222 3.02 -34.73 8.38
CA HIS A 222 3.65 -36.01 8.65
C HIS A 222 3.63 -36.20 10.17
N GLN A 223 2.79 -37.15 10.57
CA GLN A 223 2.79 -37.92 11.82
C GLN A 223 3.89 -37.56 12.82
N GLY A 224 3.42 -37.10 13.99
CA GLY A 224 4.12 -37.30 15.26
C GLY A 224 5.08 -36.18 15.65
N GLN A 225 4.56 -35.15 16.31
CA GLN A 225 5.21 -34.59 17.49
C GLN A 225 4.24 -33.68 18.27
N HIS A 226 4.00 -34.11 19.50
CA HIS A 226 3.57 -33.39 20.69
C HIS A 226 2.82 -32.05 20.54
N GLN A 227 1.57 -32.13 20.99
CA GLN A 227 0.80 -31.04 21.60
C GLN A 227 1.66 -30.31 22.64
N ASP A 228 2.11 -29.09 22.30
CA ASP A 228 2.42 -28.07 23.29
C ASP A 228 1.52 -26.87 23.03
N GLY A 229 0.74 -26.51 24.07
CA GLY A 229 -0.34 -25.53 24.05
C GLY A 229 0.13 -24.08 24.01
N HIS A 230 0.85 -23.70 22.97
CA HIS A 230 1.08 -22.30 22.61
C HIS A 230 0.69 -22.12 21.15
N GLY A 231 -0.32 -21.30 20.88
CA GLY A 231 -0.93 -21.13 19.55
C GLY A 231 0.12 -21.06 18.45
N SER A 232 0.20 -22.12 17.64
CA SER A 232 1.17 -22.24 16.56
C SER A 232 0.90 -21.13 15.55
N VAL A 233 1.73 -20.08 15.61
CA VAL A 233 1.76 -19.04 14.60
C VAL A 233 2.15 -19.73 13.30
N LEU A 234 1.19 -19.88 12.39
CA LEU A 234 1.42 -20.43 11.05
C LEU A 234 2.59 -19.68 10.42
N LYS A 235 3.74 -20.36 10.29
CA LYS A 235 4.98 -19.75 9.84
C LYS A 235 4.87 -19.45 8.35
N LEU A 236 4.90 -18.17 8.00
CA LEU A 236 4.90 -17.72 6.60
C LEU A 236 6.15 -18.22 5.86
N GLY A 237 6.02 -18.47 4.56
CA GLY A 237 7.16 -18.72 3.70
C GLY A 237 8.09 -17.48 3.63
N PRO A 238 9.37 -17.63 3.24
CA PRO A 238 10.32 -16.51 3.25
C PRO A 238 9.88 -15.30 2.43
N ALA A 239 9.22 -15.54 1.29
CA ALA A 239 8.72 -14.47 0.43
C ALA A 239 7.47 -13.79 1.02
N GLU A 240 6.56 -14.56 1.60
CA GLU A 240 5.37 -14.04 2.29
C GLU A 240 5.76 -13.23 3.53
N GLN A 241 6.72 -13.71 4.31
CA GLN A 241 7.26 -13.00 5.46
C GLN A 241 7.91 -11.68 5.03
N HIS A 242 8.76 -11.70 3.99
CA HIS A 242 9.40 -10.48 3.50
C HIS A 242 8.38 -9.44 2.99
N LEU A 243 7.32 -9.88 2.31
CA LEU A 243 6.24 -9.00 1.87
C LEU A 243 5.50 -8.40 3.07
N MET A 244 5.18 -9.21 4.08
CA MET A 244 4.55 -8.74 5.30
C MET A 244 5.43 -7.75 6.05
N ASP A 245 6.72 -8.04 6.23
CA ASP A 245 7.69 -7.15 6.88
C ASP A 245 7.80 -5.80 6.16
N MET A 246 7.82 -5.83 4.82
CA MET A 246 7.86 -4.62 3.98
C MET A 246 6.57 -3.80 4.09
N LEU A 247 5.40 -4.42 4.14
CA LEU A 247 4.14 -3.71 4.37
C LEU A 247 4.09 -3.14 5.80
N CYS A 248 4.57 -3.89 6.79
CA CYS A 248 4.59 -3.46 8.18
C CYS A 248 5.57 -2.30 8.43
N SER A 249 6.75 -2.30 7.79
CA SER A 249 7.68 -1.16 7.87
C SER A 249 7.11 0.12 7.24
N SER A 250 6.08 -0.02 6.41
CA SER A 250 5.51 1.08 5.64
C SER A 250 4.24 1.68 6.27
N GLY A 251 3.69 1.06 7.32
CA GLY A 251 2.53 1.55 8.07
C GLY A 251 1.45 0.51 8.39
N PHE A 252 1.48 -0.67 7.74
CA PHE A 252 0.65 -1.79 8.18
C PHE A 252 1.17 -2.39 9.49
N HIS A 253 0.38 -3.24 10.13
CA HIS A 253 0.75 -3.98 11.33
C HIS A 253 0.00 -5.32 11.38
N ASP A 254 0.42 -6.26 12.22
CA ASP A 254 -0.13 -7.63 12.24
C ASP A 254 -1.67 -7.69 12.36
N GLY A 255 -2.24 -6.76 13.13
CA GLY A 255 -3.68 -6.59 13.33
C GLY A 255 -4.42 -5.74 12.29
N SER A 256 -3.76 -5.32 11.21
CA SER A 256 -4.38 -4.49 10.18
C SER A 256 -5.56 -5.21 9.52
N ARG A 257 -6.63 -4.44 9.31
CA ARG A 257 -7.88 -4.89 8.72
C ARG A 257 -8.10 -4.21 7.37
N TRP A 258 -8.83 -4.88 6.48
CA TRP A 258 -9.27 -4.29 5.23
C TRP A 258 -10.12 -3.05 5.52
N GLY A 259 -9.78 -1.92 4.88
CA GLY A 259 -10.54 -0.68 5.00
C GLY A 259 -11.95 -0.80 4.40
N ASN A 260 -12.06 -1.52 3.29
CA ASN A 260 -13.33 -2.00 2.75
C ASN A 260 -13.22 -3.49 2.37
N ARG A 261 -14.28 -4.25 2.65
CA ARG A 261 -14.42 -5.66 2.23
C ARG A 261 -15.88 -5.95 1.98
N SER A 262 -16.23 -6.24 0.73
CA SER A 262 -17.61 -6.38 0.30
C SER A 262 -17.78 -7.52 -0.69
N GLN A 263 -18.84 -8.30 -0.51
CA GLN A 263 -19.26 -9.30 -1.48
C GLN A 263 -20.01 -8.63 -2.64
N GLU A 264 -19.68 -9.01 -3.87
CA GLU A 264 -20.45 -8.57 -5.05
C GLU A 264 -21.83 -9.26 -5.09
N PRO A 265 -22.93 -8.50 -5.24
CA PRO A 265 -24.28 -9.07 -5.31
C PRO A 265 -24.41 -10.09 -6.44
N GLY A 266 -24.99 -11.25 -6.13
CA GLY A 266 -25.23 -12.33 -7.10
C GLY A 266 -23.98 -13.10 -7.54
N LYS A 267 -22.81 -12.78 -6.99
CA LYS A 267 -21.55 -13.46 -7.30
C LYS A 267 -20.90 -14.07 -6.05
N THR A 268 -20.03 -15.05 -6.28
CA THR A 268 -19.18 -15.64 -5.23
C THR A 268 -17.80 -14.99 -5.26
N VAL A 269 -17.80 -13.66 -5.24
CA VAL A 269 -16.62 -12.79 -5.32
C VAL A 269 -16.67 -11.80 -4.17
N ILE A 270 -15.54 -11.60 -3.49
CA ILE A 270 -15.36 -10.57 -2.48
C ILE A 270 -14.22 -9.66 -2.94
N SER A 271 -14.50 -8.36 -3.02
CA SER A 271 -13.49 -7.34 -3.27
C SER A 271 -13.10 -6.69 -1.95
N SER A 272 -11.80 -6.52 -1.72
CA SER A 272 -11.26 -5.83 -0.55
C SER A 272 -10.23 -4.79 -0.95
N LEU A 273 -10.22 -3.67 -0.22
CA LEU A 273 -9.31 -2.57 -0.42
C LEU A 273 -8.76 -2.10 0.93
N SER A 274 -7.45 -1.87 0.99
CA SER A 274 -6.81 -1.17 2.08
C SER A 274 -5.83 -0.15 1.51
N LEU A 275 -5.94 1.07 2.01
CA LEU A 275 -5.03 2.18 1.73
C LEU A 275 -4.18 2.44 2.96
N CYS A 276 -2.87 2.57 2.78
CA CYS A 276 -1.97 2.90 3.88
C CYS A 276 -1.09 4.08 3.47
N ARG A 277 -1.18 5.18 4.21
CA ARG A 277 -0.22 6.28 4.09
C ARG A 277 1.15 5.77 4.51
N LEU A 278 2.14 5.99 3.66
CA LEU A 278 3.53 5.61 3.96
C LEU A 278 4.00 6.45 5.16
N ALA A 279 4.54 5.79 6.18
CA ALA A 279 5.08 6.45 7.36
C ALA A 279 6.37 7.22 7.01
N ASN A 280 6.23 8.45 6.52
CA ASN A 280 7.31 9.33 6.10
C ASN A 280 7.17 10.74 6.72
N GLU A 281 8.02 11.66 6.28
CA GLU A 281 8.10 13.04 6.75
C GLU A 281 6.82 13.85 6.49
N THR A 282 5.99 13.40 5.55
CA THR A 282 4.75 14.07 5.15
C THR A 282 3.56 13.75 6.04
N THR A 283 3.68 12.81 6.98
CA THR A 283 2.56 12.47 7.87
C THR A 283 2.51 13.37 9.10
N GLN A 284 1.31 13.53 9.67
CA GLN A 284 1.10 14.32 10.88
C GLN A 284 1.93 13.78 12.05
N GLU A 285 2.04 12.46 12.20
CA GLU A 285 2.77 11.83 13.30
C GLU A 285 4.28 12.12 13.24
N PHE A 286 4.84 12.31 12.04
CA PHE A 286 6.23 12.74 11.92
C PHE A 286 6.39 14.21 12.28
N ARG A 287 5.50 15.09 11.78
CA ARG A 287 5.49 16.52 12.13
C ARG A 287 5.39 16.74 13.64
N ASP A 288 4.50 16.02 14.32
CA ASP A 288 4.31 16.14 15.77
C ASP A 288 5.55 15.72 16.55
N ARG A 289 6.18 14.60 16.16
CA ARG A 289 7.44 14.15 16.76
C ARG A 289 8.57 15.15 16.56
N TYR A 290 8.67 15.75 15.37
CA TYR A 290 9.65 16.79 15.08
C TYR A 290 9.42 18.05 15.92
N ASN A 291 8.17 18.52 15.99
CA ASN A 291 7.82 19.70 16.76
C ASN A 291 8.11 19.52 18.25
N GLU A 292 7.82 18.33 18.80
CA GLU A 292 8.16 18.01 20.19
C GLU A 292 9.67 17.96 20.41
N ALA A 293 10.42 17.27 19.53
CA ALA A 293 11.88 17.19 19.62
C ALA A 293 12.54 18.58 19.52
N ARG A 294 12.04 19.43 18.63
CA ARG A 294 12.51 20.82 18.47
C ARG A 294 12.21 21.66 19.72
N ARG A 295 11.03 21.51 20.32
CA ARG A 295 10.66 22.18 21.57
C ARG A 295 11.59 21.79 22.73
N VAL A 296 11.92 20.50 22.83
CA VAL A 296 12.86 19.98 23.84
C VAL A 296 14.26 20.54 23.62
N TYR A 297 14.73 20.57 22.37
CA TYR A 297 16.02 21.15 22.00
C TYR A 297 16.12 22.64 22.36
N ASP A 298 15.10 23.43 21.99
CA ASP A 298 15.06 24.87 22.29
C ASP A 298 15.02 25.13 23.81
N ALA A 299 14.35 24.26 24.57
CA ALA A 299 14.33 24.34 26.03
C ALA A 299 15.70 24.03 26.65
N ASP A 300 16.43 23.02 26.15
CA ASP A 300 17.79 22.72 26.59
C ASP A 300 18.77 23.85 26.26
N LEU A 301 18.65 24.42 25.05
CA LEU A 301 19.46 25.57 24.64
C LEU A 301 19.27 26.78 25.57
N LYS A 302 18.01 27.10 25.92
CA LYS A 302 17.68 28.15 26.90
C LYS A 302 18.22 27.85 28.29
N ARG A 303 18.23 26.59 28.73
CA ARG A 303 18.83 26.18 30.02
C ARG A 303 20.35 26.32 30.03
N ARG A 304 21.04 25.97 28.94
CA ARG A 304 22.49 26.17 28.81
C ARG A 304 22.85 27.66 28.83
N ALA A 305 22.11 28.48 28.10
CA ALA A 305 22.32 29.94 28.08
C ALA A 305 22.08 30.61 29.44
N THR A 306 21.21 30.04 30.29
CA THR A 306 20.93 30.58 31.64
C THR A 306 21.85 30.02 32.73
N SER A 307 22.66 29.00 32.44
CA SER A 307 23.55 28.34 33.41
C SER A 307 25.03 28.69 33.27
N GLU A 308 25.46 29.44 32.25
CA GLU A 308 26.81 30.02 32.19
C GLU A 308 26.91 31.29 33.06
N PRO A 309 27.68 31.30 34.16
CA PRO A 309 28.00 32.53 34.87
C PRO A 309 29.04 33.30 34.04
N LEU A 310 28.78 34.58 33.78
CA LEU A 310 29.74 35.54 33.22
C LEU A 310 30.92 35.72 34.19
N THR A 311 31.91 34.84 34.17
CA THR A 311 33.22 35.10 34.78
C THR A 311 34.09 35.83 33.77
N PRO A 312 34.54 37.08 34.04
CA PRO A 312 35.44 37.77 33.14
C PRO A 312 36.82 37.11 33.18
N SER A 313 37.20 36.48 32.07
CA SER A 313 38.54 35.93 31.87
C SER A 313 39.57 37.06 31.86
N THR A 314 40.27 37.25 32.97
CA THR A 314 41.46 38.10 33.03
C THR A 314 42.62 37.38 32.35
N SER A 315 42.98 37.83 31.15
CA SER A 315 44.15 37.38 30.41
C SER A 315 45.43 37.87 31.11
N ARG A 316 46.04 37.02 31.94
CA ARG A 316 47.43 37.22 32.39
C ARG A 316 48.40 36.65 31.35
N LEU A 317 48.96 37.54 30.53
CA LEU A 317 50.18 37.31 29.79
C LEU A 317 51.35 37.08 30.77
N SER A 318 52.08 35.99 30.59
CA SER A 318 53.37 35.75 31.26
C SER A 318 54.46 35.60 30.19
N PRO A 319 55.65 36.19 30.38
CA PRO A 319 56.63 36.35 29.31
C PRO A 319 57.62 35.17 29.22
N SER A 320 58.04 34.89 27.98
CA SER A 320 59.11 33.94 27.63
C SER A 320 60.49 34.43 28.10
N PRO A 321 61.39 33.55 28.56
CA PRO A 321 62.81 33.86 28.60
C PRO A 321 63.53 33.32 27.36
N SER A 322 64.30 34.22 26.77
CA SER A 322 65.30 34.05 25.73
C SER A 322 66.51 33.21 26.17
N LEU A 323 67.03 32.35 25.29
CA LEU A 323 68.44 31.93 25.33
C LEU A 323 69.04 31.92 23.91
N THR A 324 70.28 32.37 23.88
CA THR A 324 71.14 32.80 22.78
C THR A 324 71.79 31.64 22.00
N ALA A 325 72.22 31.95 20.77
CA ALA A 325 73.15 31.20 19.91
C ALA A 325 74.47 30.81 20.65
N ASP A 326 75.29 29.84 20.26
CA ASP A 326 75.77 29.47 18.92
C ASP A 326 76.60 28.15 18.97
N ALA A 327 76.94 27.61 17.78
CA ALA A 327 78.09 26.73 17.43
C ALA A 327 78.09 25.18 17.64
N SER A 328 77.81 24.49 16.52
CA SER A 328 78.53 23.34 15.91
C SER A 328 79.17 22.20 16.74
N SER A 329 78.78 20.93 16.50
CA SER A 329 79.55 19.95 15.69
C SER A 329 78.90 18.54 15.56
N LYS A 330 78.85 18.07 14.29
CA LYS A 330 79.01 16.73 13.70
C LYS A 330 78.70 15.40 14.48
N ARG A 331 77.80 14.62 13.83
CA ARG A 331 77.94 13.23 13.28
C ARG A 331 77.53 11.97 14.10
N LYS A 332 76.85 11.06 13.34
CA LYS A 332 76.56 9.59 13.47
C LYS A 332 75.25 9.25 14.22
N SER A 333 74.40 8.28 13.84
CA SER A 333 74.36 7.18 12.85
C SER A 333 72.91 6.64 12.79
N ARG A 334 72.27 6.48 11.61
CA ARG A 334 72.00 5.21 10.88
C ARG A 334 71.51 4.00 11.70
N LEU A 335 70.30 3.56 11.32
CA LEU A 335 69.76 2.17 11.23
C LEU A 335 69.13 1.48 12.45
N SER A 336 67.80 1.40 12.42
CA SER A 336 66.90 0.23 12.65
C SER A 336 65.50 0.82 12.91
N THR A 337 64.38 0.35 12.34
CA THR A 337 63.92 -1.04 12.32
C THR A 337 62.89 -1.22 11.20
N PHE A 338 63.01 -2.36 10.54
CA PHE A 338 62.13 -2.91 9.52
C PHE A 338 60.76 -3.35 10.10
N ALA A 339 59.79 -3.39 9.18
CA ALA A 339 58.66 -4.32 9.13
C ALA A 339 57.55 -4.17 10.20
N ASP A 340 56.42 -3.62 9.75
CA ASP A 340 55.16 -4.38 9.77
C ASP A 340 54.22 -3.84 8.69
N ASN A 341 54.06 -4.62 7.63
CA ASN A 341 53.23 -4.29 6.49
C ASN A 341 52.41 -5.52 6.08
N VAL A 342 51.46 -5.96 6.91
CA VAL A 342 50.41 -6.92 6.52
C VAL A 342 49.13 -6.71 7.35
N ARG A 343 48.21 -5.86 6.87
CA ARG A 343 46.74 -6.13 6.79
C ARG A 343 45.98 -4.88 6.32
N SER A 344 46.03 -4.61 5.02
CA SER A 344 44.97 -3.84 4.36
C SER A 344 43.83 -4.80 4.00
N ARG A 345 42.74 -4.77 4.77
CA ARG A 345 41.41 -5.13 4.28
C ARG A 345 40.49 -3.96 4.55
N SER A 346 40.15 -3.27 3.47
CA SER A 346 39.28 -2.10 3.37
C SER A 346 37.93 -2.36 4.02
N GLY A 347 37.71 -1.75 5.18
CA GLY A 347 36.37 -1.46 5.68
C GLY A 347 36.10 0.02 5.41
N SER A 348 35.37 0.33 4.34
CA SER A 348 34.90 1.68 4.06
C SER A 348 33.80 2.04 5.06
N ARG A 349 34.20 2.45 6.26
CA ARG A 349 33.35 3.25 7.14
C ARG A 349 33.35 4.67 6.58
N GLN A 350 32.25 5.07 5.94
CA GLN A 350 31.94 6.48 5.69
C GLN A 350 31.93 7.19 7.05
N ARG A 351 33.03 7.88 7.33
CA ARG A 351 33.16 8.75 8.49
C ARG A 351 32.57 10.08 8.07
N SER A 352 31.28 10.26 8.35
CA SER A 352 30.53 11.49 8.09
C SER A 352 31.29 12.70 8.64
N GLY A 353 31.39 13.75 7.83
CA GLY A 353 32.14 14.98 8.10
C GLY A 353 31.57 15.82 9.23
N SER A 354 31.68 15.34 10.47
CA SER A 354 31.26 16.05 11.69
C SER A 354 32.36 16.99 12.22
N ARG A 355 33.16 17.61 11.34
CA ARG A 355 34.19 18.58 11.77
C ARG A 355 34.19 19.79 10.86
N GLN A 356 33.29 20.72 11.17
CA GLN A 356 33.29 22.17 10.93
C GLN A 356 31.85 22.68 10.72
N ARG A 357 30.97 22.51 11.71
CA ARG A 357 29.74 23.31 11.80
C ARG A 357 30.00 24.39 12.84
N ALA A 358 29.67 25.64 12.54
CA ALA A 358 29.74 26.74 13.50
C ALA A 358 28.91 26.37 14.74
N PRO A 359 29.35 26.74 15.96
CA PRO A 359 28.69 26.34 17.21
C PRO A 359 27.23 26.80 17.33
N ASP A 360 26.77 27.75 16.49
CA ASP A 360 25.44 28.36 16.56
C ASP A 360 24.50 28.00 15.38
N ALA A 361 24.83 27.01 14.55
CA ALA A 361 23.95 26.59 13.46
C ALA A 361 22.76 25.77 14.00
N PRO A 362 21.51 26.00 13.53
CA PRO A 362 20.36 25.22 13.95
C PRO A 362 20.53 23.73 13.61
N PRO A 363 19.98 22.81 14.44
CA PRO A 363 20.09 21.38 14.20
C PRO A 363 19.41 20.99 12.89
N ALA A 364 20.01 20.05 12.15
CA ALA A 364 19.36 19.52 10.95
C ALA A 364 18.17 18.62 11.34
N LEU A 365 17.24 18.40 10.40
CA LEU A 365 16.04 17.56 10.62
C LEU A 365 16.38 16.23 11.31
N TYR A 366 17.31 15.49 10.73
CA TYR A 366 17.66 14.15 11.21
C TYR A 366 18.56 14.13 12.45
N ASP A 367 19.02 15.29 12.91
CA ASP A 367 19.69 15.42 14.21
C ASP A 367 18.66 15.39 15.36
N LEU A 368 17.42 15.82 15.09
CA LEU A 368 16.32 15.87 16.06
C LEU A 368 15.44 14.61 16.04
N VAL A 369 15.13 14.09 14.85
CA VAL A 369 14.27 12.92 14.66
C VAL A 369 14.94 11.93 13.72
N PRO A 370 15.00 10.63 14.02
CA PRO A 370 15.60 9.66 13.10
C PRO A 370 14.88 9.65 11.76
N LYS A 371 15.64 9.54 10.66
CA LYS A 371 15.09 9.35 9.31
C LYS A 371 14.21 8.09 9.29
N PRO A 372 12.96 8.15 8.80
CA PRO A 372 12.13 6.97 8.62
C PRO A 372 12.85 5.90 7.79
N ASP A 373 12.80 4.65 8.21
CA ASP A 373 13.40 3.54 7.47
C ASP A 373 12.41 3.03 6.42
N ILE A 374 12.41 3.69 5.25
CA ILE A 374 11.52 3.36 4.14
C ILE A 374 12.18 2.34 3.22
N ASN A 375 11.46 1.25 2.94
CA ASN A 375 11.94 0.24 2.01
C ASN A 375 11.85 0.74 0.56
N SER A 376 12.99 1.10 -0.03
CA SER A 376 13.06 1.61 -1.42
C SER A 376 12.54 0.62 -2.48
N LYS A 377 12.40 -0.68 -2.17
CA LYS A 377 11.77 -1.65 -3.07
C LYS A 377 10.30 -1.32 -3.36
N LEU A 378 9.64 -0.50 -2.54
CA LEU A 378 8.26 -0.05 -2.79
C LEU A 378 8.13 0.70 -4.13
N LEU A 379 9.18 1.38 -4.59
CA LEU A 379 9.21 2.08 -5.87
C LEU A 379 9.06 1.14 -7.07
N LEU A 380 9.35 -0.16 -6.90
CA LEU A 380 9.05 -1.16 -7.91
C LEU A 380 7.54 -1.23 -8.20
N PHE A 381 6.71 -1.03 -7.16
CA PHE A 381 5.25 -1.08 -7.25
C PHE A 381 4.62 0.23 -7.74
N TRP A 382 5.37 1.33 -7.71
CA TRP A 382 4.96 2.60 -8.33
C TRP A 382 5.05 2.52 -9.85
N LYS A 383 6.13 1.90 -10.37
CA LYS A 383 6.32 1.72 -11.83
C LYS A 383 5.42 0.62 -12.40
N LYS A 384 5.16 -0.43 -11.63
CA LYS A 384 4.35 -1.57 -12.07
C LYS A 384 3.63 -2.24 -10.89
N PRO A 385 2.29 -2.30 -10.90
CA PRO A 385 1.56 -3.04 -9.89
C PRO A 385 2.03 -4.50 -9.79
N ALA A 386 2.28 -4.98 -8.58
CA ALA A 386 2.58 -6.38 -8.33
C ALA A 386 1.30 -7.17 -8.13
N ARG A 387 1.26 -8.37 -8.69
CA ARG A 387 0.13 -9.29 -8.55
C ARG A 387 0.60 -10.64 -8.01
N LYS A 388 -0.16 -11.20 -7.08
CA LYS A 388 0.09 -12.54 -6.56
C LYS A 388 -1.22 -13.29 -6.39
N CYS A 389 -1.29 -14.49 -6.97
CA CYS A 389 -2.45 -15.36 -6.90
C CYS A 389 -2.10 -16.63 -6.14
N TRP A 390 -3.00 -17.09 -5.28
CA TRP A 390 -2.88 -18.39 -4.63
C TRP A 390 -4.25 -18.98 -4.32
N TRP A 391 -4.24 -20.28 -4.03
CA TRP A 391 -5.39 -21.03 -3.61
C TRP A 391 -5.28 -21.37 -2.11
N GLY A 392 -6.44 -21.49 -1.48
CA GLY A 392 -6.64 -21.97 -0.13
C GLY A 392 -7.87 -22.87 -0.06
N GLU A 393 -7.96 -23.61 1.03
CA GLU A 393 -9.10 -24.47 1.34
C GLU A 393 -9.45 -24.32 2.80
N ASP A 394 -10.73 -24.13 3.09
CA ASP A 394 -11.29 -24.02 4.44
C ASP A 394 -12.46 -24.98 4.56
N ASP A 395 -12.41 -25.89 5.55
CA ASP A 395 -13.55 -26.73 5.93
C ASP A 395 -14.30 -26.05 7.07
N VAL A 396 -15.54 -25.66 6.83
CA VAL A 396 -16.31 -24.81 7.75
C VAL A 396 -17.75 -25.29 7.90
N ASP A 397 -18.29 -25.12 9.10
CA ASP A 397 -19.71 -25.37 9.35
C ASP A 397 -20.51 -24.08 9.17
N LEU A 398 -21.30 -24.01 8.12
CA LEU A 398 -22.10 -22.84 7.77
C LEU A 398 -23.54 -22.98 8.25
N GLU A 399 -24.08 -21.91 8.82
CA GLU A 399 -25.49 -21.80 9.16
C GLU A 399 -26.28 -21.33 7.93
N ILE A 400 -27.24 -22.13 7.50
CA ILE A 400 -28.07 -21.86 6.32
C ILE A 400 -29.56 -21.98 6.69
N GLU A 401 -30.39 -21.17 6.06
CA GLU A 401 -31.83 -21.22 6.26
C GLU A 401 -32.48 -22.10 5.18
N ILE A 402 -33.02 -23.26 5.58
CA ILE A 402 -33.60 -24.22 4.64
C ILE A 402 -34.87 -24.85 5.21
N ARG A 403 -35.74 -25.36 4.32
CA ARG A 403 -36.95 -26.12 4.70
C ARG A 403 -36.62 -27.58 4.95
N GLY A 404 -35.88 -27.86 6.02
CA GLY A 404 -35.34 -29.20 6.22
C GLY A 404 -34.60 -29.38 7.53
N HIS A 405 -33.99 -30.55 7.67
CA HIS A 405 -33.08 -30.85 8.76
C HIS A 405 -31.83 -31.52 8.24
N TYR A 406 -30.71 -31.23 8.89
CA TYR A 406 -29.46 -31.95 8.72
C TYR A 406 -29.33 -33.01 9.80
N ASP A 407 -29.16 -34.26 9.39
CA ASP A 407 -28.82 -35.35 10.30
C ASP A 407 -27.30 -35.55 10.30
N THR A 408 -26.67 -35.17 11.41
CA THR A 408 -25.23 -35.28 11.62
C THR A 408 -24.76 -36.74 11.65
N ALA A 409 -25.59 -37.70 12.08
CA ALA A 409 -25.20 -39.10 12.17
C ALA A 409 -25.12 -39.75 10.80
N THR A 410 -26.04 -39.40 9.89
CA THR A 410 -26.07 -39.98 8.53
C THR A 410 -25.44 -39.07 7.49
N HIS A 411 -24.90 -37.90 7.88
CA HIS A 411 -24.42 -36.85 6.99
C HIS A 411 -25.42 -36.54 5.85
N SER A 412 -26.72 -36.60 6.14
CA SER A 412 -27.76 -36.43 5.14
C SER A 412 -28.61 -35.19 5.40
N LEU A 413 -28.88 -34.45 4.33
CA LEU A 413 -29.68 -33.24 4.37
C LEU A 413 -31.04 -33.53 3.76
N SER A 414 -32.07 -33.58 4.61
CA SER A 414 -33.44 -33.84 4.18
C SER A 414 -34.15 -32.51 3.96
N VAL A 415 -34.47 -32.19 2.71
CA VAL A 415 -35.16 -30.95 2.33
C VAL A 415 -36.58 -31.28 1.87
N LYS A 416 -37.57 -30.60 2.45
CA LYS A 416 -39.01 -30.80 2.19
C LYS A 416 -39.67 -29.48 1.85
N SER A 417 -40.35 -29.41 0.71
CA SER A 417 -41.00 -28.16 0.25
C SER A 417 -42.05 -27.61 1.24
N SER A 418 -42.76 -28.50 1.95
CA SER A 418 -43.81 -28.16 2.91
C SER A 418 -43.33 -27.90 4.34
N ALA A 419 -42.04 -28.09 4.65
CA ALA A 419 -41.52 -27.87 5.99
C ALA A 419 -41.32 -26.36 6.27
N PRO A 420 -41.39 -25.94 7.55
CA PRO A 420 -41.02 -24.58 7.93
C PRO A 420 -39.53 -24.34 7.65
N MET A 421 -39.19 -23.07 7.38
CA MET A 421 -37.78 -22.65 7.32
C MET A 421 -37.13 -22.84 8.70
N ALA A 422 -35.97 -23.48 8.71
CA ALA A 422 -35.17 -23.71 9.90
C ALA A 422 -33.72 -23.32 9.61
N LEU A 423 -33.06 -22.73 10.61
CA LEU A 423 -31.63 -22.49 10.57
C LEU A 423 -30.91 -23.81 10.89
N VAL A 424 -30.10 -24.27 9.94
CA VAL A 424 -29.41 -25.55 10.02
C VAL A 424 -27.92 -25.34 9.76
N LYS A 425 -27.08 -25.93 10.60
CA LYS A 425 -25.63 -25.87 10.46
C LYS A 425 -25.14 -27.08 9.68
N ILE A 426 -24.47 -26.85 8.55
CA ILE A 426 -23.97 -27.91 7.67
C ILE A 426 -22.47 -27.77 7.38
N PRO A 427 -21.72 -28.88 7.26
CA PRO A 427 -20.33 -28.84 6.84
C PRO A 427 -20.20 -28.51 5.36
N VAL A 428 -19.40 -27.50 5.03
CA VAL A 428 -19.11 -27.05 3.67
C VAL A 428 -17.61 -26.90 3.49
N LYS A 429 -17.10 -27.50 2.42
CA LYS A 429 -15.73 -27.30 1.98
C LYS A 429 -15.67 -26.10 1.04
N LEU A 430 -14.86 -25.10 1.38
CA LEU A 430 -14.64 -23.91 0.58
C LEU A 430 -13.29 -24.01 -0.14
N HIS A 431 -13.31 -23.85 -1.46
CA HIS A 431 -12.10 -23.59 -2.23
C HIS A 431 -12.02 -22.10 -2.51
N ILE A 432 -10.92 -21.47 -2.13
CA ILE A 432 -10.77 -20.02 -2.14
C ILE A 432 -9.60 -19.67 -3.04
N ARG A 433 -9.82 -18.82 -4.05
CA ARG A 433 -8.78 -18.20 -4.86
C ARG A 433 -8.62 -16.76 -4.41
N ARG A 434 -7.41 -16.36 -4.03
CA ARG A 434 -7.09 -14.98 -3.66
C ARG A 434 -6.12 -14.41 -4.67
N VAL A 435 -6.44 -13.22 -5.18
CA VAL A 435 -5.57 -12.44 -6.05
C VAL A 435 -5.30 -11.11 -5.36
N TRP A 436 -4.06 -10.90 -4.94
CA TRP A 436 -3.62 -9.61 -4.43
C TRP A 436 -3.04 -8.76 -5.54
N THR A 437 -3.39 -7.48 -5.52
CA THR A 437 -2.72 -6.44 -6.30
C THR A 437 -2.15 -5.41 -5.33
N LEU A 438 -0.86 -5.15 -5.43
CA LEU A 438 -0.14 -4.15 -4.65
C LEU A 438 0.40 -3.07 -5.58
N GLU A 439 0.10 -1.82 -5.27
CA GLU A 439 0.55 -0.65 -6.01
C GLU A 439 0.98 0.45 -5.03
N LEU A 440 1.92 1.28 -5.46
CA LEU A 440 2.31 2.49 -4.75
C LEU A 440 1.85 3.69 -5.55
N SER A 441 1.13 4.60 -4.91
CA SER A 441 0.70 5.88 -5.47
C SER A 441 1.48 7.00 -4.80
N VAL A 442 2.18 7.82 -5.58
CA VAL A 442 2.89 9.00 -5.07
C VAL A 442 2.09 10.23 -5.48
N VAL A 443 1.56 10.95 -4.50
CA VAL A 443 0.68 12.09 -4.74
C VAL A 443 1.50 13.28 -5.25
N GLY A 444 0.98 13.95 -6.28
CA GLY A 444 1.64 15.11 -6.89
C GLY A 444 2.84 14.76 -7.77
N VAL A 445 2.91 13.53 -8.28
CA VAL A 445 3.84 13.14 -9.36
C VAL A 445 3.00 12.65 -10.52
N ASP A 446 2.96 13.43 -11.61
CA ASP A 446 2.35 13.05 -12.88
C ASP A 446 3.37 12.40 -13.82
#